data_AF-A0A662HAB1-F1
#
_entry.id   AF-A0A662HAB1-F1
#
_cell.length_a   1.000
_cell.length_b   1.000
_cell.length_c   1.000
_cell.angle_alpha   90.00
_cell.angle_beta   90.00
_cell.angle_gamma   90.00
#
_symmetry.space_group_name_H-M   'P 1'
#
loop_
_entity.id
_entity.type
_entity.pdbx_description
1 polymer ?
#
loop_
_entity_poly.entity_id
_entity_poly.type
_entity_poly.pdbx_seq_one_letter_code
_entity_poly.pdbx_strand_id
1 'polypeptide(L)'
;MKLKVICATPTLAAGVNLPARRVIIADYRRYNPELGFFEPIPVLEYKQMAGRAGRPQYDRYGEAVLIARSIEELDYLMENYVFAKPERIHSQLASEKILRTHVLASIASDYAKTELDLLNLLKLTFYAYQFEIENLQSIIRRNLEYLYSNNLIKLLDGMFESTSLGSRVSQLYIDTDTAILIIKGLKKRPIATPFAYLHLIALTEDIPKLHVRKREVEKYENILELRGGELLIEEPLDEDEYALYLSSIKTAKLLEDWINEVLDDQLIIEYDVGPGDIYSITQTAEWLVYSASELAKETGLYSHIARLLELRQRVKHGVKPELLELIKIRGIGRVRARILYENGFKSIEDLRKASLKELSKLPLIGPKLAKSIKEYIDGAIKEIVIGPTSGESIEDYF
;
A
#
# COMPACT_ATOMS: atom_id res chain seq x y z
N MET A 1 -15.92 -28.79 -0.90
CA MET A 1 -17.33 -28.35 -0.73
C MET A 1 -17.56 -27.24 -1.75
N LYS A 2 -18.54 -27.33 -2.67
CA LYS A 2 -18.69 -26.32 -3.72
C LYS A 2 -19.47 -25.11 -3.22
N LEU A 3 -18.85 -23.92 -3.24
CA LEU A 3 -19.48 -22.65 -2.91
C LEU A 3 -20.65 -22.36 -3.86
N LYS A 4 -21.80 -21.97 -3.30
CA LYS A 4 -23.04 -21.68 -4.06
C LYS A 4 -23.40 -20.20 -4.08
N VAL A 5 -22.96 -19.46 -3.07
CA VAL A 5 -23.24 -18.03 -2.88
C VAL A 5 -21.95 -17.38 -2.40
N ILE A 6 -21.67 -16.20 -2.93
CA ILE A 6 -20.55 -15.36 -2.51
C ILE A 6 -21.12 -13.97 -2.22
N CYS A 7 -20.92 -13.49 -0.99
CA CYS A 7 -21.19 -12.12 -0.60
C CYS A 7 -19.87 -11.35 -0.67
N ALA A 8 -19.83 -10.23 -1.37
CA ALA A 8 -18.60 -9.49 -1.60
C ALA A 8 -18.82 -7.98 -1.58
N THR A 9 -17.77 -7.24 -1.25
CA THR A 9 -17.69 -5.78 -1.40
C THR A 9 -17.33 -5.42 -2.85
N PRO A 10 -17.52 -4.15 -3.27
CA PRO A 10 -17.28 -3.73 -4.66
C PRO A 10 -15.87 -4.02 -5.20
N THR A 11 -14.85 -4.13 -4.35
CA THR A 11 -13.48 -4.47 -4.76
C THR A 11 -13.38 -5.82 -5.49
N LEU A 12 -14.21 -6.80 -5.12
CA LEU A 12 -14.27 -8.08 -5.84
C LEU A 12 -14.94 -7.93 -7.22
N ALA A 13 -15.85 -6.96 -7.37
CA ALA A 13 -16.58 -6.70 -8.60
C ALA A 13 -15.70 -6.11 -9.72
N ALA A 14 -14.47 -5.69 -9.45
CA ALA A 14 -13.48 -5.33 -10.48
C ALA A 14 -12.32 -6.33 -10.58
N GLY A 15 -11.93 -6.98 -9.48
CA GLY A 15 -10.64 -7.70 -9.39
C GLY A 15 -10.62 -9.16 -9.88
N VAL A 16 -11.77 -9.84 -10.00
CA VAL A 16 -11.80 -11.28 -10.35
C VAL A 16 -12.83 -11.56 -11.43
N ASN A 17 -12.49 -12.34 -12.46
CA ASN A 17 -13.44 -12.74 -13.50
C ASN A 17 -14.34 -13.89 -13.02
N LEU A 18 -15.33 -13.56 -12.18
CA LEU A 18 -16.25 -14.52 -11.59
C LEU A 18 -17.70 -14.21 -12.02
N PRO A 19 -18.21 -14.84 -13.09
CA PRO A 19 -19.59 -14.70 -13.50
C PRO A 19 -20.52 -15.61 -12.67
N ALA A 20 -21.74 -15.14 -12.43
CA ALA A 20 -22.79 -15.90 -11.73
C ALA A 20 -24.12 -15.76 -12.47
N ARG A 21 -24.99 -16.78 -12.45
CA ARG A 21 -26.30 -16.67 -13.10
C ARG A 21 -27.10 -15.46 -12.60
N ARG A 22 -27.04 -15.22 -11.28
CA ARG A 22 -27.71 -14.11 -10.62
C ARG A 22 -26.72 -13.29 -9.82
N VAL A 23 -26.80 -11.97 -9.96
CA VAL A 23 -26.09 -10.98 -9.14
C VAL A 23 -27.12 -10.18 -8.39
N ILE A 24 -26.92 -10.00 -7.08
CA ILE A 24 -27.80 -9.21 -6.22
C ILE A 24 -26.97 -8.03 -5.68
N ILE A 25 -27.41 -6.82 -5.99
CA ILE A 25 -26.82 -5.57 -5.54
C ILE A 25 -27.69 -5.07 -4.40
N ALA A 26 -27.19 -5.25 -3.19
CA ALA A 26 -27.97 -5.05 -1.96
C ALA A 26 -28.10 -3.57 -1.55
N ASP A 27 -27.12 -2.75 -1.90
CA ASP A 27 -27.12 -1.32 -1.64
C ASP A 27 -26.55 -0.56 -2.84
N TYR A 28 -27.16 0.57 -3.18
CA TYR A 28 -26.70 1.48 -4.22
C TYR A 28 -25.98 2.69 -3.62
N ARG A 29 -25.88 2.78 -2.29
CA ARG A 29 -25.18 3.85 -1.61
C ARG A 29 -23.91 3.34 -0.93
N ARG A 30 -22.87 4.16 -0.94
CA ARG A 30 -21.59 3.90 -0.26
C ARG A 30 -21.26 5.08 0.64
N TYR A 31 -20.76 4.79 1.83
CA TYR A 31 -20.27 5.84 2.73
C TYR A 31 -19.03 6.49 2.14
N ASN A 32 -19.04 7.81 2.01
CA ASN A 32 -17.88 8.59 1.63
C ASN A 32 -17.29 9.24 2.91
N PRO A 33 -16.11 8.79 3.38
CA PRO A 33 -15.50 9.35 4.57
C PRO A 33 -15.13 10.83 4.45
N GLU A 34 -14.75 11.30 3.26
CA GLU A 34 -14.37 12.70 3.02
C GLU A 34 -15.57 13.64 3.12
N LEU A 35 -16.74 13.17 2.70
CA LEU A 35 -17.98 13.97 2.72
C LEU A 35 -18.85 13.71 3.96
N GLY A 36 -18.56 12.66 4.73
CA GLY A 36 -19.28 12.31 5.96
C GLY A 36 -20.71 11.79 5.75
N PHE A 37 -21.10 11.44 4.52
CA PHE A 37 -22.44 10.91 4.21
C PHE A 37 -22.41 9.75 3.20
N PHE A 38 -23.54 9.05 3.08
CA PHE A 38 -23.72 7.99 2.09
C PHE A 38 -24.10 8.58 0.74
N GLU A 39 -23.23 8.43 -0.25
CA GLU A 39 -23.47 8.86 -1.63
C GLU A 39 -23.92 7.69 -2.51
N PRO A 40 -24.73 7.93 -3.55
CA PRO A 40 -25.03 6.92 -4.55
C PRO A 40 -23.76 6.47 -5.28
N ILE A 41 -23.61 5.17 -5.54
CA ILE A 41 -22.52 4.64 -6.37
C ILE A 41 -22.69 5.12 -7.82
N PRO A 42 -21.59 5.28 -8.59
CA PRO A 42 -21.68 5.59 -10.01
C PRO A 42 -22.48 4.53 -10.77
N VAL A 43 -23.24 4.96 -11.78
CA VAL A 43 -23.97 4.10 -12.70
C VAL A 43 -23.01 3.14 -13.39
N LEU A 44 -21.81 3.60 -13.76
CA LEU A 44 -20.76 2.72 -14.30
C LEU A 44 -20.43 1.55 -13.37
N GLU A 45 -20.30 1.78 -12.06
CA GLU A 45 -20.01 0.75 -11.05
C GLU A 45 -21.17 -0.25 -10.94
N TYR A 46 -22.42 0.25 -10.91
CA TYR A 46 -23.62 -0.59 -10.99
C TYR A 46 -23.62 -1.47 -12.25
N LYS A 47 -23.36 -0.90 -13.43
CA LYS A 47 -23.34 -1.65 -14.69
C LYS A 47 -22.24 -2.72 -14.71
N GLN A 48 -21.08 -2.44 -14.10
CA GLN A 48 -20.01 -3.43 -13.95
C GLN A 48 -20.44 -4.59 -13.05
N MET A 49 -21.11 -4.32 -11.92
CA MET A 49 -21.67 -5.36 -11.06
C MET A 49 -22.74 -6.19 -11.78
N ALA A 50 -23.72 -5.51 -12.40
CA ALA A 50 -24.80 -6.14 -13.15
C ALA A 50 -24.28 -6.99 -14.32
N GLY A 51 -23.20 -6.54 -14.99
CA GLY A 51 -22.56 -7.25 -16.10
C GLY A 51 -21.93 -8.60 -15.73
N ARG A 52 -21.81 -8.91 -14.44
CA ARG A 52 -21.36 -10.24 -13.96
C ARG A 52 -22.48 -11.28 -13.96
N ALA A 53 -23.73 -10.85 -14.19
CA ALA A 53 -24.88 -11.72 -14.27
C ALA A 53 -24.90 -12.49 -15.61
N GLY A 54 -25.09 -13.79 -15.52
CA GLY A 54 -25.07 -14.72 -16.64
C GLY A 54 -23.69 -15.32 -16.88
N ARG A 55 -23.60 -16.65 -16.86
CA ARG A 55 -22.38 -17.37 -17.21
C ARG A 55 -22.43 -17.76 -18.69
N PRO A 56 -21.52 -17.23 -19.54
CA PRO A 56 -21.41 -17.67 -20.92
C PRO A 56 -21.34 -19.20 -20.99
N GLN A 57 -22.02 -19.81 -21.96
CA GLN A 57 -22.08 -21.27 -22.18
C GLN A 57 -22.95 -22.08 -21.20
N TYR A 58 -23.27 -21.57 -20.01
CA TYR A 58 -24.05 -22.31 -19.00
C TYR A 58 -25.49 -21.81 -18.84
N ASP A 59 -25.68 -20.50 -18.89
CA ASP A 59 -26.98 -19.88 -18.63
C ASP A 59 -27.59 -19.33 -19.92
N ARG A 60 -28.90 -19.52 -20.11
CA ARG A 60 -29.64 -18.92 -21.23
C ARG A 60 -29.82 -17.41 -21.09
N TYR A 61 -29.80 -16.92 -19.86
CA TYR A 61 -29.94 -15.51 -19.51
C TYR A 61 -29.33 -15.28 -18.12
N GLY A 62 -28.90 -14.05 -17.85
CA GLY A 62 -28.43 -13.59 -16.54
C GLY A 62 -29.46 -12.70 -15.85
N GLU A 63 -29.46 -12.68 -14.52
CA GLU A 63 -30.35 -11.84 -13.71
C GLU A 63 -29.53 -10.90 -12.82
N ALA A 64 -29.70 -9.59 -12.99
CA ALA A 64 -29.17 -8.59 -12.07
C ALA A 64 -30.33 -7.99 -11.27
N VAL A 65 -30.29 -8.12 -9.95
CA VAL A 65 -31.32 -7.64 -9.03
C VAL A 65 -30.75 -6.51 -8.20
N LEU A 66 -31.37 -5.33 -8.29
CA LEU A 66 -31.06 -4.18 -7.46
C LEU A 66 -32.17 -4.02 -6.42
N ILE A 67 -31.81 -4.02 -5.13
CA ILE A 67 -32.80 -4.02 -4.04
C ILE A 67 -33.27 -2.59 -3.76
N ALA A 68 -34.59 -2.37 -3.83
CA ALA A 68 -35.27 -1.17 -3.35
C ALA A 68 -36.03 -1.48 -2.04
N ARG A 69 -36.12 -0.50 -1.14
CA ARG A 69 -36.82 -0.58 0.17
C ARG A 69 -38.19 0.11 0.14
N SER A 70 -38.45 0.98 -0.84
CA SER A 70 -39.77 1.59 -1.08
C SER A 70 -40.12 1.64 -2.56
N ILE A 71 -41.37 2.00 -2.88
CA ILE A 71 -41.83 2.15 -4.27
C ILE A 71 -41.17 3.37 -4.92
N GLU A 72 -41.01 4.47 -4.18
CA GLU A 72 -40.31 5.66 -4.67
C GLU A 72 -38.83 5.36 -4.97
N GLU A 73 -38.19 4.54 -4.14
CA GLU A 73 -36.82 4.09 -4.39
C GLU A 73 -36.76 3.16 -5.60
N LEU A 74 -37.75 2.29 -5.81
CA LEU A 74 -37.82 1.45 -7.01
C LEU A 74 -37.83 2.30 -8.28
N ASP A 75 -38.71 3.31 -8.36
CA ASP A 75 -38.80 4.19 -9.52
C ASP A 75 -37.48 4.93 -9.75
N TYR A 76 -36.89 5.49 -8.67
CA TYR A 76 -35.59 6.14 -8.72
C TYR A 76 -34.48 5.20 -9.25
N LEU A 77 -34.39 3.96 -8.76
CA LEU A 77 -33.35 3.02 -9.15
C LEU A 77 -33.55 2.51 -10.59
N MET A 78 -34.80 2.33 -11.02
CA MET A 78 -35.10 1.98 -12.41
C MET A 78 -34.64 3.08 -13.37
N GLU A 79 -34.96 4.34 -13.07
CA GLU A 79 -34.58 5.48 -13.92
C GLU A 79 -33.07 5.75 -13.89
N ASN A 80 -32.48 5.83 -12.68
CA ASN A 80 -31.12 6.32 -12.49
C ASN A 80 -30.03 5.23 -12.57
N TYR A 81 -30.39 3.95 -12.59
CA TYR A 81 -29.42 2.86 -12.73
C TYR A 81 -29.77 1.88 -13.84
N VAL A 82 -30.98 1.31 -13.84
CA VAL A 82 -31.35 0.25 -14.80
C VAL A 82 -31.45 0.81 -16.21
N PHE A 83 -32.17 1.91 -16.40
CA PHE A 83 -32.33 2.57 -17.70
C PHE A 83 -31.27 3.64 -18.00
N ALA A 84 -30.57 4.11 -16.97
CA ALA A 84 -29.50 5.08 -17.14
C ALA A 84 -28.31 4.54 -17.95
N LYS A 85 -27.68 5.46 -18.69
CA LYS A 85 -26.37 5.24 -19.33
C LYS A 85 -25.27 5.56 -18.30
N PRO A 86 -24.12 4.88 -18.37
CA PRO A 86 -22.96 5.23 -17.56
C PRO A 86 -22.57 6.70 -17.74
N GLU A 87 -22.00 7.28 -16.68
CA GLU A 87 -21.44 8.62 -16.70
C GLU A 87 -20.32 8.74 -17.73
N ARG A 88 -20.09 9.96 -18.22
CA ARG A 88 -18.93 10.22 -19.08
C ARG A 88 -17.66 10.11 -18.25
N ILE A 89 -16.63 9.50 -18.82
CA ILE A 89 -15.30 9.45 -18.21
C ILE A 89 -14.66 10.82 -18.39
N HIS A 90 -14.19 11.42 -17.29
CA HIS A 90 -13.48 12.70 -17.29
C HIS A 90 -12.03 12.50 -16.84
N SER A 91 -11.11 13.17 -17.54
CA SER A 91 -9.69 13.19 -17.17
C SER A 91 -9.50 13.82 -15.78
N GLN A 92 -8.69 13.17 -14.94
CA GLN A 92 -8.33 13.65 -13.60
C GLN A 92 -6.98 14.38 -13.56
N LEU A 93 -6.37 14.63 -14.73
CA LEU A 93 -5.02 15.20 -14.84
C LEU A 93 -4.91 16.64 -14.30
N ALA A 94 -6.02 17.36 -14.19
CA ALA A 94 -6.03 18.73 -13.65
C ALA A 94 -5.80 18.81 -12.13
N SER A 95 -5.83 17.68 -11.41
CA SER A 95 -5.42 17.66 -10.01
C SER A 95 -3.97 18.13 -9.89
N GLU A 96 -3.75 19.20 -9.14
CA GLU A 96 -2.42 19.82 -9.01
C GLU A 96 -1.38 18.84 -8.51
N LYS A 97 -1.75 18.01 -7.53
CA LYS A 97 -0.91 16.95 -6.96
C LYS A 97 -0.51 15.91 -8.01
N ILE A 98 -1.49 15.38 -8.75
CA ILE A 98 -1.24 14.37 -9.80
C ILE A 98 -0.34 14.97 -10.89
N LEU A 99 -0.66 16.19 -11.32
CA LEU A 99 0.11 16.89 -12.35
C LEU A 99 1.55 17.15 -11.90
N ARG A 100 1.80 17.48 -10.63
CA ARG A 100 3.13 17.76 -10.09
C ARG A 100 4.09 16.60 -10.28
N THR A 101 3.64 15.39 -9.96
CA THR A 101 4.41 14.16 -10.13
C THR A 101 4.76 13.93 -11.61
N HIS A 102 3.81 14.17 -12.52
CA HIS A 102 4.06 14.06 -13.96
C HIS A 102 4.97 15.16 -14.53
N VAL A 103 4.88 16.39 -14.01
CA VAL A 103 5.78 17.50 -14.37
C VAL A 103 7.22 17.15 -13.96
N LEU A 104 7.42 16.71 -12.71
CA LEU A 104 8.73 16.28 -12.25
C LEU A 104 9.28 15.12 -13.09
N ALA A 105 8.47 14.09 -13.35
CA ALA A 105 8.88 12.94 -14.15
C ALA A 105 9.26 13.33 -15.58
N SER A 106 8.54 14.28 -16.18
CA SER A 106 8.81 14.77 -17.55
C SER A 106 10.16 15.49 -17.62
N ILE A 107 10.49 16.30 -16.61
CA ILE A 107 11.78 17.00 -16.51
C ILE A 107 12.90 16.01 -16.18
N ALA A 108 12.68 15.11 -15.21
CA ALA A 108 13.68 14.13 -14.78
C ALA A 108 14.04 13.08 -15.86
N SER A 109 13.15 12.87 -16.81
CA SER A 109 13.36 11.98 -17.97
C SER A 109 13.80 12.72 -19.23
N ASP A 110 14.14 14.02 -19.13
CA ASP A 110 14.53 14.89 -20.24
C ASP A 110 13.48 15.04 -21.37
N TYR A 111 12.20 14.68 -21.13
CA TYR A 111 11.11 14.88 -22.10
C TYR A 111 10.67 16.34 -22.22
N ALA A 112 10.88 17.15 -21.17
CA ALA A 112 10.52 18.55 -21.17
C ALA A 112 11.57 19.38 -20.44
N LYS A 113 12.03 20.47 -21.07
CA LYS A 113 13.03 21.39 -20.52
C LYS A 113 12.49 22.80 -20.33
N THR A 114 11.34 23.09 -20.90
CA THR A 114 10.69 24.41 -20.81
C THR A 114 9.21 24.25 -20.46
N GLU A 115 8.57 25.33 -20.00
CA GLU A 115 7.11 25.36 -19.82
C GLU A 115 6.38 25.02 -21.14
N LEU A 116 6.93 25.46 -22.28
CA LEU A 116 6.36 25.17 -23.59
C LEU A 116 6.43 23.67 -23.93
N ASP A 117 7.52 22.99 -23.59
CA ASP A 117 7.63 21.54 -23.79
C ASP A 117 6.59 20.77 -22.96
N LEU A 118 6.42 21.17 -21.69
CA LEU A 118 5.40 20.59 -20.81
C LEU A 118 3.99 20.78 -21.39
N LEU A 119 3.68 21.99 -21.88
CA LEU A 119 2.39 22.26 -22.53
C LEU A 119 2.20 21.42 -23.80
N ASN A 120 3.24 21.25 -24.61
CA ASN A 120 3.19 20.42 -25.82
C ASN A 120 2.98 18.94 -25.49
N LEU A 121 3.60 18.44 -24.44
CA LEU A 121 3.37 17.09 -23.94
C LEU A 121 1.92 16.91 -23.47
N LEU A 122 1.42 17.87 -22.68
CA LEU A 122 0.07 17.79 -22.12
C LEU A 122 -1.03 17.90 -23.19
N LYS A 123 -0.76 18.56 -24.33
CA LYS A 123 -1.66 18.57 -25.50
C LYS A 123 -1.95 17.17 -26.07
N LEU A 124 -1.11 16.18 -25.78
CA LEU A 124 -1.29 14.80 -26.23
C LEU A 124 -2.13 13.94 -25.26
N THR A 125 -2.61 14.53 -24.16
CA THR A 125 -3.32 13.78 -23.11
C THR A 125 -4.83 13.76 -23.33
N PHE A 126 -5.51 12.82 -22.66
CA PHE A 126 -6.98 12.78 -22.64
C PHE A 126 -7.60 14.05 -22.04
N TYR A 127 -6.88 14.77 -21.16
CA TYR A 127 -7.33 16.07 -20.67
C TYR A 127 -7.46 17.07 -21.81
N ALA A 128 -6.42 17.25 -22.62
CA ALA A 128 -6.42 18.19 -23.74
C ALA A 128 -7.42 17.82 -24.85
N TYR A 129 -7.82 16.55 -24.93
CA TYR A 129 -8.93 16.13 -25.80
C TYR A 129 -10.29 16.61 -25.29
N GLN A 130 -10.47 16.73 -23.96
CA GLN A 130 -11.75 17.08 -23.33
C GLN A 130 -11.87 18.56 -22.95
N PHE A 131 -10.75 19.22 -22.65
CA PHE A 131 -10.69 20.55 -22.05
C PHE A 131 -9.57 21.38 -22.67
N GLU A 132 -9.68 22.69 -22.54
CA GLU A 132 -8.66 23.64 -23.02
C GLU A 132 -7.38 23.58 -22.16
N ILE A 133 -6.23 23.59 -22.82
CA ILE A 133 -4.92 23.43 -22.16
C ILE A 133 -4.51 24.67 -21.37
N GLU A 134 -5.05 25.82 -21.75
CA GLU A 134 -4.88 27.12 -21.11
C GLU A 134 -5.22 27.05 -19.61
N ASN A 135 -6.19 26.19 -19.24
CA ASN A 135 -6.58 25.95 -17.86
C ASN A 135 -5.45 25.29 -17.02
N LEU A 136 -4.53 24.56 -17.65
CA LEU A 136 -3.41 23.91 -16.97
C LEU A 136 -2.19 24.81 -16.82
N GLN A 137 -2.06 25.90 -17.60
CA GLN A 137 -0.87 26.76 -17.55
C GLN A 137 -0.58 27.29 -16.15
N SER A 138 -1.61 27.77 -15.46
CA SER A 138 -1.47 28.25 -14.08
C SER A 138 -1.03 27.14 -13.12
N ILE A 139 -1.58 25.93 -13.27
CA ILE A 139 -1.26 24.77 -12.42
C ILE A 139 0.18 24.31 -12.66
N ILE A 140 0.63 24.28 -13.92
CA ILE A 140 2.01 23.94 -14.29
C ILE A 140 2.98 24.93 -13.65
N ARG A 141 2.71 26.25 -13.74
CA ARG A 141 3.58 27.26 -13.13
C ARG A 141 3.70 27.08 -11.62
N ARG A 142 2.57 26.91 -10.91
CA ARG A 142 2.58 26.62 -9.47
C ARG A 142 3.39 25.36 -9.15
N ASN A 143 3.24 24.30 -9.95
CA ASN A 143 4.00 23.08 -9.77
C ASN A 143 5.50 23.27 -10.04
N LEU A 144 5.89 24.02 -11.07
CA LEU A 144 7.30 24.36 -11.32
C LEU A 144 7.90 25.16 -10.17
N GLU A 145 7.17 26.16 -9.66
CA GLU A 145 7.58 26.96 -8.49
C GLU A 145 7.73 26.09 -7.23
N TYR A 146 6.78 25.18 -6.99
CA TYR A 146 6.86 24.23 -5.89
C TYR A 146 8.08 23.32 -6.02
N LEU A 147 8.31 22.72 -7.20
CA LEU A 147 9.43 21.81 -7.44
C LEU A 147 10.78 22.53 -7.31
N TYR A 148 10.85 23.78 -7.77
CA TYR A 148 12.06 24.61 -7.67
C TYR A 148 12.35 25.00 -6.22
N SER A 149 11.35 25.50 -5.49
CA SER A 149 11.51 25.92 -4.08
C SER A 149 11.90 24.75 -3.17
N ASN A 150 11.45 23.53 -3.49
CA ASN A 150 11.83 22.31 -2.78
C ASN A 150 13.10 21.63 -3.31
N ASN A 151 13.87 22.29 -4.20
CA ASN A 151 15.13 21.80 -4.75
C ASN A 151 15.00 20.42 -5.46
N LEU A 152 13.84 20.16 -6.08
CA LEU A 152 13.61 18.97 -6.92
C LEU A 152 13.97 19.26 -8.40
N ILE A 153 13.85 20.51 -8.81
CA ILE A 153 14.34 21.00 -10.11
C ILE A 153 15.21 22.24 -9.93
N LYS A 154 16.01 22.54 -10.94
CA LYS A 154 16.83 23.76 -11.04
C LYS A 154 16.64 24.36 -12.44
N LEU A 155 16.94 25.64 -12.57
CA LEU A 155 16.91 26.36 -13.84
C LEU A 155 18.36 26.65 -14.27
N LEU A 156 18.78 26.15 -15.43
CA LEU A 156 20.10 26.37 -16.01
C LEU A 156 19.92 26.88 -17.44
N ASP A 157 20.49 28.05 -17.76
CA ASP A 157 20.39 28.68 -19.08
C ASP A 157 18.94 28.80 -19.62
N GLY A 158 17.98 29.03 -18.72
CA GLY A 158 16.55 29.12 -19.07
C GLY A 158 15.85 27.78 -19.30
N MET A 159 16.53 26.66 -19.04
CA MET A 159 15.99 25.30 -19.13
C MET A 159 15.88 24.66 -17.74
N PHE A 160 14.77 23.98 -17.50
CA PHE A 160 14.57 23.16 -16.31
C PHE A 160 15.35 21.86 -16.41
N GLU A 161 16.05 21.53 -15.33
CA GLU A 161 16.72 20.24 -15.13
C GLU A 161 16.33 19.67 -13.77
N SER A 162 16.19 18.36 -13.66
CA SER A 162 16.01 17.73 -12.34
C SER A 162 17.30 17.82 -11.53
N THR A 163 17.18 18.06 -10.23
CA THR A 163 18.30 17.85 -9.29
C THR A 163 18.53 16.35 -9.08
N SER A 164 19.63 15.95 -8.43
CA SER A 164 19.83 14.53 -8.07
C SER A 164 18.68 14.02 -7.18
N LEU A 165 18.23 14.87 -6.23
CA LEU A 165 17.09 14.61 -5.38
C LEU A 165 15.79 14.45 -6.18
N GLY A 166 15.47 15.38 -7.09
CA GLY A 166 14.25 15.30 -7.89
C GLY A 166 14.23 14.09 -8.82
N SER A 167 15.36 13.77 -9.44
CA SER A 167 15.52 12.56 -10.24
C SER A 167 15.29 11.31 -9.37
N ARG A 168 15.85 11.27 -8.16
CA ARG A 168 15.64 10.16 -7.22
C ARG A 168 14.18 10.03 -6.80
N VAL A 169 13.51 11.13 -6.45
CA VAL A 169 12.07 11.14 -6.11
C VAL A 169 11.24 10.55 -7.25
N SER A 170 11.50 10.98 -8.49
CA SER A 170 10.82 10.43 -9.67
C SER A 170 11.08 8.93 -9.87
N GLN A 171 12.32 8.46 -9.66
CA GLN A 171 12.68 7.04 -9.80
C GLN A 171 12.08 6.16 -8.71
N LEU A 172 11.90 6.71 -7.50
CA LEU A 172 11.26 6.03 -6.38
C LEU A 172 9.74 5.93 -6.56
N TYR A 173 9.17 6.73 -7.47
CA TYR A 173 7.73 6.79 -7.76
C TYR A 173 6.88 7.20 -6.54
N ILE A 174 7.47 7.94 -5.61
CA ILE A 174 6.78 8.51 -4.43
C ILE A 174 6.21 9.88 -4.78
N ASP A 175 5.17 10.30 -4.06
CA ASP A 175 4.68 11.66 -4.19
C ASP A 175 5.74 12.68 -3.73
N THR A 176 5.73 13.86 -4.35
CA THR A 176 6.67 14.94 -3.99
C THR A 176 6.47 15.42 -2.55
N ASP A 177 5.23 15.55 -2.07
CA ASP A 177 4.94 15.95 -0.69
C ASP A 177 5.41 14.87 0.29
N THR A 178 5.26 13.59 -0.06
CA THR A 178 5.84 12.46 0.69
C THR A 178 7.36 12.59 0.82
N ALA A 179 8.07 12.89 -0.27
CA ALA A 179 9.51 13.05 -0.24
C ALA A 179 9.94 14.19 0.69
N ILE A 180 9.27 15.35 0.59
CA ILE A 180 9.57 16.52 1.42
C ILE A 180 9.26 16.26 2.89
N LEU A 181 8.13 15.61 3.19
CA LEU A 181 7.76 15.22 4.55
C LEU A 181 8.80 14.29 5.19
N ILE A 182 9.23 13.25 4.47
CA ILE A 182 10.24 12.32 4.95
C ILE A 182 11.56 13.05 5.22
N ILE A 183 12.04 13.88 4.29
CA ILE A 183 13.29 14.64 4.47
C ILE A 183 13.18 15.58 5.66
N LYS A 184 12.06 16.29 5.82
CA LYS A 184 11.78 17.16 6.96
C LYS A 184 11.85 16.40 8.28
N GLY A 185 11.22 15.23 8.35
CA GLY A 185 11.23 14.37 9.54
C GLY A 185 12.64 13.87 9.87
N LEU A 186 13.39 13.36 8.88
CA LEU A 186 14.74 12.87 9.09
C LEU A 186 15.73 13.97 9.52
N LYS A 187 15.53 15.22 9.08
CA LYS A 187 16.35 16.36 9.54
C LYS A 187 16.15 16.71 11.02
N LYS A 188 15.02 16.33 11.64
CA LYS A 188 14.69 16.72 13.02
C LYS A 188 15.69 16.20 14.04
N ARG A 189 16.25 15.00 13.82
CA ARG A 189 17.18 14.32 14.74
C ARG A 189 18.13 13.43 13.96
N PRO A 190 19.40 13.25 14.40
CA PRO A 190 20.37 12.44 13.67
C PRO A 190 20.03 10.94 13.63
N ILE A 191 19.23 10.45 14.58
CA ILE A 191 18.78 9.06 14.66
C ILE A 191 17.35 9.03 15.20
N ALA A 192 16.59 8.01 14.83
CA ALA A 192 15.22 7.79 15.30
C ALA A 192 15.00 6.32 15.65
N THR A 193 13.96 6.06 16.45
CA THR A 193 13.52 4.71 16.79
C THR A 193 12.75 4.07 15.63
N PRO A 194 12.60 2.74 15.59
CA PRO A 194 11.79 2.07 14.57
C PRO A 194 10.38 2.66 14.46
N PHE A 195 9.71 2.89 15.60
CA PHE A 195 8.37 3.46 15.62
C PHE A 195 8.31 4.88 15.05
N ALA A 196 9.30 5.73 15.35
CA ALA A 196 9.36 7.07 14.79
C ALA A 196 9.50 7.06 13.25
N TYR A 197 10.25 6.11 12.67
CA TYR A 197 10.29 5.94 11.21
C TYR A 197 8.98 5.39 10.65
N LEU A 198 8.36 4.41 11.33
CA LEU A 198 7.07 3.85 10.91
C LEU A 198 5.96 4.91 10.95
N HIS A 199 5.96 5.78 11.95
CA HIS A 199 5.06 6.92 12.04
C HIS A 199 5.34 7.94 10.92
N LEU A 200 6.62 8.25 10.64
CA LEU A 200 6.98 9.18 9.57
C LEU A 200 6.43 8.73 8.20
N ILE A 201 6.57 7.45 7.85
CA ILE A 201 5.99 6.94 6.61
C ILE A 201 4.45 6.83 6.69
N ALA A 202 3.89 6.52 7.87
CA ALA A 202 2.45 6.44 8.08
C ALA A 202 1.73 7.79 7.89
N LEU A 203 2.43 8.90 8.07
CA LEU A 203 1.89 10.24 7.80
C LEU A 203 1.76 10.54 6.30
N THR A 204 2.56 9.88 5.46
CA THR A 204 2.60 10.14 4.01
C THR A 204 1.29 9.75 3.34
N GLU A 205 0.97 10.37 2.20
CA GLU A 205 -0.27 10.05 1.46
C GLU A 205 -0.17 8.77 0.64
N ASP A 206 1.05 8.27 0.42
CA ASP A 206 1.32 7.07 -0.37
C ASP A 206 0.93 5.76 0.35
N ILE A 207 0.69 5.80 1.67
CA ILE A 207 0.31 4.62 2.45
C ILE A 207 -1.18 4.61 2.82
N PRO A 208 -1.86 3.44 2.70
CA PRO A 208 -3.20 3.28 3.24
C PRO A 208 -3.19 3.54 4.75
N LYS A 209 -4.03 4.46 5.20
CA LYS A 209 -4.16 4.80 6.62
C LYS A 209 -5.33 4.07 7.25
N LEU A 210 -5.09 3.54 8.45
CA LEU A 210 -6.15 2.95 9.26
C LEU A 210 -6.98 4.03 9.93
N HIS A 211 -8.30 3.96 9.78
CA HIS A 211 -9.20 4.86 10.47
C HIS A 211 -9.26 4.54 11.98
N VAL A 212 -9.18 5.58 12.81
CA VAL A 212 -9.37 5.50 14.26
C VAL A 212 -10.85 5.69 14.57
N ARG A 213 -11.48 4.67 15.15
CA ARG A 213 -12.89 4.78 15.57
C ARG A 213 -12.99 5.57 16.86
N LYS A 214 -14.15 6.18 17.12
CA LYS A 214 -14.42 6.94 18.36
C LYS A 214 -14.04 6.21 19.65
N ARG A 215 -14.29 4.89 19.72
CA ARG A 215 -13.96 4.04 20.89
C ARG A 215 -12.45 3.78 21.07
N GLU A 216 -11.65 4.06 20.05
CA GLU A 216 -10.21 3.80 19.99
C GLU A 216 -9.37 5.07 20.16
N VAL A 217 -10.00 6.24 20.15
CA VAL A 217 -9.32 7.55 20.21
C VAL A 217 -8.41 7.62 21.45
N GLU A 218 -8.98 7.42 22.64
CA GLU A 218 -8.25 7.44 23.92
C GLU A 218 -7.03 6.50 23.93
N LYS A 219 -7.15 5.31 23.30
CA LYS A 219 -6.04 4.35 23.22
C LYS A 219 -4.85 4.92 22.45
N TYR A 220 -5.10 5.55 21.30
CA TYR A 220 -4.03 6.09 20.45
C TYR A 220 -3.52 7.44 20.96
N GLU A 221 -4.36 8.23 21.63
CA GLU A 221 -3.94 9.43 22.36
C GLU A 221 -2.96 9.07 23.47
N ASN A 222 -3.25 8.06 24.29
CA ASN A 222 -2.33 7.57 25.31
C ASN A 222 -0.97 7.11 24.73
N ILE A 223 -0.98 6.46 23.56
CA ILE A 223 0.27 6.09 22.87
C ILE A 223 1.04 7.33 22.44
N LEU A 224 0.34 8.35 21.92
CA LEU A 224 0.91 9.62 21.51
C LEU A 224 1.48 10.40 22.71
N GLU A 225 0.79 10.46 23.84
CA GLU A 225 1.30 11.10 25.06
C GLU A 225 2.60 10.44 25.56
N LEU A 226 2.63 9.11 25.57
CA LEU A 226 3.80 8.36 26.06
C LEU A 226 5.00 8.42 25.10
N ARG A 227 4.76 8.55 23.79
CA ARG A 227 5.78 8.39 22.75
C ARG A 227 5.97 9.60 21.85
N GLY A 228 5.21 10.67 22.02
CA GLY A 228 5.29 11.89 21.20
C GLY A 228 6.71 12.46 21.18
N GLY A 229 7.42 12.32 22.30
CA GLY A 229 8.81 12.72 22.45
C GLY A 229 9.80 12.01 21.53
N GLU A 230 9.51 10.85 20.94
CA GLU A 230 10.39 10.17 19.96
C GLU A 230 10.05 10.48 18.48
N LEU A 231 8.88 11.07 18.21
CA LEU A 231 8.38 11.29 16.85
C LEU A 231 9.18 12.37 16.10
N LEU A 232 9.18 12.27 14.77
CA LEU A 232 9.96 13.11 13.86
C LEU A 232 9.18 14.32 13.31
N ILE A 233 7.86 14.27 13.41
CA ILE A 233 6.93 15.33 13.00
C ILE A 233 6.13 15.71 14.26
N GLU A 234 5.85 16.99 14.40
CA GLU A 234 5.09 17.52 15.53
C GLU A 234 3.60 17.31 15.31
N GLU A 235 2.86 17.24 16.41
CA GLU A 235 1.40 17.16 16.40
C GLU A 235 0.80 18.43 15.77
N PRO A 236 -0.15 18.30 14.84
CA PRO A 236 -0.81 19.45 14.23
C PRO A 236 -1.78 20.12 15.22
N LEU A 237 -2.02 21.42 15.03
CA LEU A 237 -2.98 22.19 15.83
C LEU A 237 -4.41 22.12 15.25
N ASP A 238 -4.53 21.78 13.97
CA ASP A 238 -5.81 21.66 13.28
C ASP A 238 -6.49 20.32 13.60
N GLU A 239 -7.81 20.35 13.81
CA GLU A 239 -8.59 19.18 14.26
C GLU A 239 -8.68 18.08 13.18
N ASP A 240 -8.80 18.45 11.92
CA ASP A 240 -8.87 17.50 10.81
C ASP A 240 -7.49 16.87 10.56
N GLU A 241 -6.43 17.67 10.60
CA GLU A 241 -5.06 17.17 10.56
C GLU A 241 -4.75 16.26 11.75
N TYR A 242 -5.28 16.57 12.94
CA TYR A 242 -5.10 15.75 14.15
C TYR A 242 -5.72 14.36 14.00
N ALA A 243 -6.92 14.25 13.41
CA ALA A 243 -7.55 12.97 13.16
C ALA A 243 -6.72 12.09 12.19
N LEU A 244 -6.13 12.70 11.15
CA LEU A 244 -5.21 12.03 10.23
C LEU A 244 -3.89 11.64 10.92
N TYR A 245 -3.39 12.49 11.80
CA TYR A 245 -2.20 12.22 12.61
C TYR A 245 -2.44 11.04 13.56
N LEU A 246 -3.58 10.97 14.24
CA LEU A 246 -3.92 9.82 15.10
C LEU A 246 -4.09 8.52 14.28
N SER A 247 -4.61 8.63 13.06
CA SER A 247 -4.70 7.51 12.09
C SER A 247 -3.32 7.00 11.67
N SER A 248 -2.33 7.89 11.54
CA SER A 248 -0.94 7.48 11.26
C SER A 248 -0.31 6.77 12.48
N ILE A 249 -0.64 7.18 13.72
CA ILE A 249 -0.22 6.48 14.95
C ILE A 249 -0.78 5.05 14.98
N LYS A 250 -2.07 4.87 14.69
CA LYS A 250 -2.68 3.53 14.59
C LYS A 250 -1.98 2.66 13.54
N THR A 251 -1.71 3.22 12.37
CA THR A 251 -1.03 2.52 11.27
C THR A 251 0.42 2.16 11.64
N ALA A 252 1.16 3.08 12.26
CA ALA A 252 2.51 2.83 12.76
C ALA A 252 2.55 1.76 13.84
N LYS A 253 1.54 1.73 14.73
CA LYS A 253 1.44 0.70 15.77
C LYS A 253 1.18 -0.68 15.17
N LEU A 254 0.33 -0.80 14.14
CA LEU A 254 0.15 -2.06 13.40
C LEU A 254 1.48 -2.54 12.82
N LEU A 255 2.20 -1.65 12.13
CA LEU A 255 3.51 -1.97 11.56
C LEU A 255 4.53 -2.37 12.63
N GLU A 256 4.49 -1.73 13.81
CA GLU A 256 5.35 -2.08 14.93
C GLU A 256 5.05 -3.49 15.47
N ASP A 257 3.77 -3.84 15.64
CA ASP A 257 3.38 -5.17 16.09
C ASP A 257 3.67 -6.25 15.05
N TRP A 258 3.54 -5.91 13.76
CA TRP A 258 3.99 -6.74 12.66
C TRP A 258 5.50 -7.05 12.74
N ILE A 259 6.37 -6.05 12.91
CA ILE A 259 7.83 -6.28 13.05
C ILE A 259 8.24 -6.85 14.41
N ASN A 260 7.30 -6.94 15.36
CA ASN A 260 7.47 -7.60 16.65
C ASN A 260 6.85 -9.01 16.67
N GLU A 261 6.46 -9.53 15.51
CA GLU A 261 5.99 -10.91 15.30
C GLU A 261 4.65 -11.24 15.95
N VAL A 262 3.79 -10.23 16.12
CA VAL A 262 2.39 -10.47 16.49
C VAL A 262 1.70 -11.28 15.38
N LEU A 263 0.92 -12.28 15.77
CA LEU A 263 0.26 -13.21 14.86
C LEU A 263 -0.80 -12.49 14.00
N ASP A 264 -1.00 -12.94 12.76
CA ASP A 264 -1.92 -12.29 11.82
C ASP A 264 -3.33 -12.20 12.40
N ASP A 265 -3.83 -13.28 13.02
CA ASP A 265 -5.15 -13.32 13.66
C ASP A 265 -5.29 -12.28 14.78
N GLN A 266 -4.21 -12.03 15.52
CA GLN A 266 -4.20 -11.02 16.58
C GLN A 266 -4.21 -9.61 15.97
N LEU A 267 -3.44 -9.36 14.91
CA LEU A 267 -3.45 -8.07 14.20
C LEU A 267 -4.82 -7.79 13.59
N ILE A 268 -5.44 -8.78 12.97
CA ILE A 268 -6.78 -8.69 12.36
C ILE A 268 -7.81 -8.23 13.40
N ILE A 269 -7.81 -8.85 14.58
CA ILE A 269 -8.75 -8.54 15.66
C ILE A 269 -8.43 -7.17 16.29
N GLU A 270 -7.16 -6.92 16.60
CA GLU A 270 -6.72 -5.74 17.37
C GLU A 270 -6.88 -4.42 16.59
N TYR A 271 -6.71 -4.46 15.28
CA TYR A 271 -6.77 -3.28 14.41
C TYR A 271 -8.07 -3.19 13.59
N ASP A 272 -8.88 -4.25 13.63
CA ASP A 272 -10.07 -4.44 12.81
C ASP A 272 -9.80 -4.27 11.31
N VAL A 273 -8.90 -5.12 10.82
CA VAL A 273 -8.38 -5.12 9.44
C VAL A 273 -8.47 -6.52 8.83
N GLY A 274 -8.53 -6.61 7.51
CA GLY A 274 -8.40 -7.89 6.80
C GLY A 274 -6.94 -8.30 6.57
N PRO A 275 -6.68 -9.59 6.24
CA PRO A 275 -5.34 -10.04 5.84
C PRO A 275 -4.76 -9.25 4.65
N GLY A 276 -5.63 -8.86 3.71
CA GLY A 276 -5.26 -8.06 2.54
C GLY A 276 -4.80 -6.64 2.90
N ASP A 277 -5.38 -6.04 3.94
CA ASP A 277 -4.98 -4.71 4.41
C ASP A 277 -3.59 -4.77 5.04
N ILE A 278 -3.31 -5.78 5.88
CA ILE A 278 -1.98 -6.02 6.45
C ILE A 278 -0.95 -6.17 5.34
N TYR A 279 -1.25 -6.99 4.33
CA TYR A 279 -0.36 -7.19 3.19
C TYR A 279 -0.11 -5.88 2.42
N SER A 280 -1.17 -5.13 2.10
CA SER A 280 -1.05 -3.85 1.39
C SER A 280 -0.24 -2.83 2.19
N ILE A 281 -0.53 -2.68 3.48
CA ILE A 281 0.15 -1.71 4.35
C ILE A 281 1.62 -2.08 4.51
N THR A 282 1.94 -3.35 4.75
CA THR A 282 3.33 -3.80 4.93
C THR A 282 4.15 -3.72 3.64
N GLN A 283 3.56 -4.02 2.48
CA GLN A 283 4.23 -3.91 1.19
C GLN A 283 4.52 -2.44 0.84
N THR A 284 3.55 -1.55 1.03
CA THR A 284 3.75 -0.10 0.84
C THR A 284 4.74 0.46 1.85
N ALA A 285 4.69 0.02 3.11
CA ALA A 285 5.65 0.42 4.12
C ALA A 285 7.08 -0.04 3.78
N GLU A 286 7.30 -1.25 3.27
CA GLU A 286 8.63 -1.69 2.81
C GLU A 286 9.20 -0.70 1.78
N TRP A 287 8.39 -0.36 0.78
CA TRP A 287 8.76 0.58 -0.26
C TRP A 287 9.05 1.98 0.30
N LEU A 288 8.21 2.51 1.19
CA LEU A 288 8.42 3.83 1.77
C LEU A 288 9.62 3.90 2.72
N VAL A 289 9.89 2.84 3.49
CA VAL A 289 11.12 2.76 4.31
C VAL A 289 12.36 2.71 3.40
N TYR A 290 12.28 1.98 2.30
CA TYR A 290 13.35 1.99 1.29
C TYR A 290 13.55 3.39 0.70
N SER A 291 12.47 4.04 0.27
CA SER A 291 12.49 5.41 -0.25
C SER A 291 13.09 6.38 0.77
N ALA A 292 12.72 6.28 2.05
CA ALA A 292 13.31 7.09 3.11
C ALA A 292 14.83 6.89 3.23
N SER A 293 15.34 5.66 3.07
CA SER A 293 16.78 5.39 3.09
C SER A 293 17.52 6.03 1.91
N GLU A 294 16.89 6.05 0.74
CA GLU A 294 17.44 6.64 -0.47
C GLU A 294 17.39 8.17 -0.43
N LEU A 295 16.30 8.76 0.08
CA LEU A 295 16.22 10.19 0.34
C LEU A 295 17.26 10.62 1.38
N ALA A 296 17.43 9.86 2.46
CA ALA A 296 18.47 10.12 3.45
C ALA A 296 19.86 10.18 2.82
N LYS A 297 20.16 9.24 1.89
CA LYS A 297 21.41 9.22 1.13
C LYS A 297 21.57 10.47 0.25
N GLU A 298 20.56 10.83 -0.55
CA GLU A 298 20.59 12.01 -1.42
C GLU A 298 20.76 13.32 -0.64
N THR A 299 20.20 13.40 0.57
CA THR A 299 20.29 14.61 1.41
C THR A 299 21.45 14.59 2.42
N GLY A 300 22.33 13.58 2.38
CA GLY A 300 23.49 13.48 3.27
C GLY A 300 23.19 13.10 4.73
N LEU A 301 21.99 12.58 5.01
CA LEU A 301 21.52 12.15 6.33
C LEU A 301 21.93 10.69 6.61
N TYR A 302 23.22 10.39 6.45
CA TYR A 302 23.76 9.02 6.40
C TYR A 302 23.52 8.22 7.69
N SER A 303 23.35 8.88 8.84
CA SER A 303 23.12 8.26 10.15
C SER A 303 21.81 7.45 10.24
N HIS A 304 20.85 7.73 9.35
CA HIS A 304 19.58 7.00 9.29
C HIS A 304 19.65 5.73 8.42
N ILE A 305 20.54 5.67 7.43
CA ILE A 305 20.51 4.68 6.36
C ILE A 305 20.55 3.25 6.90
N ALA A 306 21.52 2.92 7.77
CA ALA A 306 21.67 1.57 8.29
C ALA A 306 20.40 1.09 9.03
N ARG A 307 19.80 1.97 9.84
CA ARG A 307 18.57 1.68 10.60
C ARG A 307 17.35 1.53 9.69
N LEU A 308 17.23 2.37 8.65
CA LEU A 308 16.15 2.27 7.68
C LEU A 308 16.28 1.00 6.84
N LEU A 309 17.49 0.61 6.41
CA LEU A 309 17.71 -0.63 5.67
C LEU A 309 17.42 -1.87 6.53
N GLU A 310 17.80 -1.87 7.81
CA GLU A 310 17.42 -2.92 8.75
C GLU A 310 15.90 -2.96 8.95
N LEU A 311 15.27 -1.80 9.22
CA LEU A 311 13.83 -1.68 9.39
C LEU A 311 13.08 -2.17 8.15
N ARG A 312 13.57 -1.88 6.95
CA ARG A 312 12.99 -2.38 5.71
C ARG A 312 12.92 -3.91 5.69
N GLN A 313 14.00 -4.60 6.08
CA GLN A 313 13.98 -6.07 6.14
C GLN A 313 13.00 -6.58 7.19
N ARG A 314 12.93 -5.90 8.35
CA ARG A 314 11.97 -6.24 9.40
C ARG A 314 10.52 -6.06 8.94
N VAL A 315 10.20 -4.96 8.25
CA VAL A 315 8.88 -4.67 7.67
C VAL A 315 8.54 -5.66 6.57
N LYS A 316 9.47 -5.96 5.67
CA LYS A 316 9.26 -6.94 4.60
C LYS A 316 8.86 -8.32 5.11
N HIS A 317 9.46 -8.74 6.22
CA HIS A 317 9.35 -10.11 6.69
C HIS A 317 8.50 -10.28 7.96
N GLY A 318 8.15 -9.18 8.64
CA GLY A 318 7.42 -9.21 9.90
C GLY A 318 8.19 -9.86 11.02
N VAL A 319 9.46 -9.47 11.19
CA VAL A 319 10.40 -10.09 12.14
C VAL A 319 11.18 -9.08 12.98
N LYS A 320 11.59 -9.52 14.16
CA LYS A 320 12.55 -8.84 15.02
C LYS A 320 13.97 -8.94 14.43
N PRO A 321 14.90 -8.05 14.84
CA PRO A 321 16.24 -7.96 14.26
C PRO A 321 17.03 -9.29 14.31
N GLU A 322 16.85 -10.10 15.36
CA GLU A 322 17.60 -11.33 15.54
C GLU A 322 17.25 -12.44 14.52
N LEU A 323 16.12 -12.35 13.81
CA LEU A 323 15.74 -13.32 12.79
C LEU A 323 16.24 -12.96 11.38
N LEU A 324 16.87 -11.80 11.20
CA LEU A 324 17.28 -11.29 9.89
C LEU A 324 18.29 -12.20 9.18
N GLU A 325 19.06 -13.01 9.91
CA GLU A 325 19.93 -14.01 9.27
C GLU A 325 19.16 -15.21 8.74
N LEU A 326 18.19 -15.71 9.51
CA LEU A 326 17.42 -16.91 9.16
C LEU A 326 16.44 -16.65 8.03
N ILE A 327 15.87 -15.43 7.96
CA ILE A 327 14.90 -15.06 6.93
C ILE A 327 15.50 -14.91 5.53
N LYS A 328 16.83 -14.82 5.43
CA LYS A 328 17.55 -14.84 4.13
C LYS A 328 17.38 -16.18 3.40
N ILE A 329 17.01 -17.24 4.12
CA ILE A 329 16.76 -18.55 3.56
C ILE A 329 15.38 -18.52 2.87
N ARG A 330 15.38 -18.47 1.54
CA ARG A 330 14.14 -18.42 0.77
C ARG A 330 13.25 -19.63 1.10
N GLY A 331 12.00 -19.36 1.46
CA GLY A 331 11.02 -20.35 1.91
C GLY A 331 10.84 -20.40 3.44
N ILE A 332 11.77 -19.84 4.23
CA ILE A 332 11.55 -19.69 5.67
C ILE A 332 10.80 -18.37 5.92
N GLY A 333 9.56 -18.47 6.39
CA GLY A 333 8.77 -17.33 6.87
C GLY A 333 8.96 -17.05 8.37
N ARG A 334 8.38 -15.94 8.87
CA ARG A 334 8.55 -15.45 10.25
C ARG A 334 8.34 -16.51 11.34
N VAL A 335 7.27 -17.31 11.24
CA VAL A 335 6.93 -18.34 12.22
C VAL A 335 8.01 -19.42 12.31
N ARG A 336 8.48 -19.91 11.16
CA ARG A 336 9.53 -20.94 11.11
C ARG A 336 10.88 -20.40 11.54
N ALA A 337 11.20 -19.16 11.17
CA ALA A 337 12.42 -18.50 11.63
C ALA A 337 12.44 -18.37 13.17
N ARG A 338 11.30 -18.02 13.78
CA ARG A 338 11.18 -17.94 15.25
C ARG A 338 11.39 -19.31 15.91
N ILE A 339 10.77 -20.36 15.38
CA ILE A 339 10.94 -21.73 15.88
C ILE A 339 12.40 -22.17 15.83
N LEU A 340 13.10 -21.91 14.71
CA LEU A 340 14.52 -22.20 14.58
C LEU A 340 15.35 -21.47 15.65
N TYR A 341 15.11 -20.17 15.80
CA TYR A 341 15.85 -19.33 16.73
C TYR A 341 15.67 -19.76 18.19
N GLU A 342 14.44 -20.06 18.61
CA GLU A 342 14.12 -20.53 19.97
C GLU A 342 14.73 -21.90 20.29
N ASN A 343 14.93 -22.74 19.27
CA ASN A 343 15.59 -24.03 19.39
C ASN A 343 17.11 -23.96 19.20
N GLY A 344 17.70 -22.76 19.27
CA GLY A 344 19.14 -22.55 19.28
C GLY A 344 19.79 -22.42 17.90
N PHE A 345 19.01 -22.51 16.80
CA PHE A 345 19.51 -22.31 15.45
C PHE A 345 19.38 -20.83 15.06
N LYS A 346 20.36 -20.03 15.48
CA LYS A 346 20.29 -18.56 15.35
C LYS A 346 20.92 -18.03 14.06
N SER A 347 21.83 -18.80 13.48
CA SER A 347 22.58 -18.43 12.28
C SER A 347 22.56 -19.55 11.23
N ILE A 348 22.97 -19.20 10.01
CA ILE A 348 23.18 -20.18 8.92
C ILE A 348 24.22 -21.23 9.34
N GLU A 349 25.21 -20.84 10.15
CA GLU A 349 26.25 -21.75 10.63
C GLU A 349 25.71 -22.77 11.64
N ASP A 350 24.78 -22.37 12.50
CA ASP A 350 24.11 -23.30 13.44
C ASP A 350 23.29 -24.34 12.67
N LEU A 351 22.59 -23.91 11.61
CA LEU A 351 21.85 -24.82 10.72
C LEU A 351 22.78 -25.74 9.92
N ARG A 352 23.98 -25.28 9.56
CA ARG A 352 25.02 -26.12 8.93
C ARG A 352 25.50 -27.22 9.87
N LYS A 353 25.66 -26.93 11.16
CA LYS A 353 26.06 -27.92 12.18
C LYS A 353 24.93 -28.85 12.60
N ALA A 354 23.69 -28.39 12.55
CA ALA A 354 22.51 -29.18 12.94
C ALA A 354 22.39 -30.48 12.13
N SER A 355 22.00 -31.58 12.77
CA SER A 355 21.64 -32.80 12.05
C SER A 355 20.24 -32.70 11.46
N LEU A 356 19.99 -33.45 10.38
CA LEU A 356 18.67 -33.51 9.73
C LEU A 356 17.59 -34.05 10.69
N LYS A 357 17.98 -34.90 11.64
CA LYS A 357 17.10 -35.44 12.68
C LYS A 357 16.72 -34.40 13.74
N GLU A 358 17.60 -33.45 14.05
CA GLU A 358 17.28 -32.35 14.97
C GLU A 358 16.30 -31.36 14.33
N LEU A 359 16.56 -30.96 13.08
CA LEU A 359 15.69 -30.02 12.37
C LEU A 359 14.29 -30.60 12.10
N SER A 360 14.19 -31.89 11.75
CA SER A 360 12.92 -32.54 11.43
C SER A 360 12.00 -32.80 12.64
N LYS A 361 12.52 -32.66 13.86
CA LYS A 361 11.72 -32.75 15.10
C LYS A 361 11.04 -31.44 15.47
N LEU A 362 11.44 -30.32 14.85
CA LEU A 362 10.92 -29.02 15.19
C LEU A 362 9.48 -28.85 14.67
N PRO A 363 8.61 -28.18 15.43
CA PRO A 363 7.26 -27.86 14.96
C PRO A 363 7.30 -27.14 13.61
N LEU A 364 6.39 -27.48 12.70
CA LEU A 364 6.28 -26.88 11.36
C LEU A 364 7.52 -27.03 10.44
N ILE A 365 8.55 -27.77 10.88
CA ILE A 365 9.75 -28.09 10.12
C ILE A 365 9.83 -29.60 10.00
N GLY A 366 9.03 -30.14 9.08
CA GLY A 366 9.00 -31.57 8.78
C GLY A 366 10.27 -32.05 8.06
N PRO A 367 10.39 -33.36 7.81
CA PRO A 367 11.58 -33.99 7.20
C PRO A 367 11.93 -33.41 5.82
N LYS A 368 10.91 -33.15 4.99
CA LYS A 368 11.09 -32.54 3.66
C LYS A 368 11.73 -31.15 3.77
N LEU A 369 11.19 -30.32 4.66
CA LEU A 369 11.67 -28.95 4.85
C LEU A 369 13.07 -28.95 5.47
N ALA A 370 13.33 -29.78 6.47
CA ALA A 370 14.66 -29.94 7.05
C ALA A 370 15.71 -30.33 5.99
N LYS A 371 15.36 -31.23 5.06
CA LYS A 371 16.23 -31.60 3.94
C LYS A 371 16.49 -30.42 3.01
N SER A 372 15.45 -29.68 2.62
CA SER A 372 15.60 -28.52 1.75
C SER A 372 16.41 -27.38 2.40
N ILE A 373 16.29 -27.19 3.72
CA ILE A 373 17.14 -26.25 4.46
C ILE A 373 18.61 -26.64 4.32
N LYS A 374 18.94 -27.93 4.48
CA LYS A 374 20.32 -28.43 4.29
C LYS A 374 20.83 -28.23 2.86
N GLU A 375 20.03 -28.66 1.88
CA GLU A 375 20.36 -28.50 0.46
C GLU A 375 20.60 -27.03 0.09
N TYR A 376 19.85 -26.10 0.67
CA TYR A 376 20.05 -24.65 0.47
C TYR A 376 21.37 -24.17 1.06
N ILE A 377 21.69 -24.57 2.29
CA ILE A 377 22.90 -24.14 3.00
C ILE A 377 24.17 -24.69 2.34
N ASP A 378 24.08 -25.90 1.78
CA ASP A 378 25.17 -26.55 1.03
C ASP A 378 25.29 -26.01 -0.41
N GLY A 379 24.42 -25.08 -0.82
CA GLY A 379 24.43 -24.44 -2.13
C GLY A 379 23.87 -25.30 -3.26
N ALA A 380 23.26 -26.45 -2.95
CA ALA A 380 22.68 -27.37 -3.92
C ALA A 380 21.38 -26.84 -4.54
N ILE A 381 20.64 -25.99 -3.82
CA ILE A 381 19.42 -25.31 -4.30
C ILE A 381 19.46 -23.82 -3.96
N LYS A 382 18.90 -22.99 -4.85
CA LYS A 382 18.81 -21.53 -4.65
C LYS A 382 17.59 -21.09 -3.84
N GLU A 383 16.65 -21.99 -3.59
CA GLU A 383 15.37 -21.70 -2.93
C GLU A 383 14.73 -22.96 -2.36
N ILE A 384 14.10 -22.87 -1.20
CA ILE A 384 13.36 -23.97 -0.61
C ILE A 384 11.94 -24.00 -1.18
N VAL A 385 11.64 -25.04 -1.97
CA VAL A 385 10.29 -25.27 -2.49
C VAL A 385 9.44 -25.93 -1.40
N ILE A 386 8.47 -25.18 -0.89
CA ILE A 386 7.45 -25.72 0.01
C ILE A 386 6.28 -26.15 -0.86
N GLY A 387 6.37 -27.38 -1.38
CA GLY A 387 5.18 -28.01 -1.96
C GLY A 387 4.15 -28.32 -0.88
N PRO A 388 2.84 -28.37 -1.21
CA PRO A 388 1.85 -28.90 -0.29
C PRO A 388 2.29 -30.29 0.19
N THR A 389 2.01 -30.58 1.45
CA THR A 389 2.11 -31.93 2.00
C THR A 389 1.42 -32.89 1.03
N SER A 390 2.15 -33.92 0.61
CA SER A 390 1.68 -34.93 -0.34
C SER A 390 0.32 -35.47 0.12
N GLY A 391 -0.75 -35.04 -0.57
CA GLY A 391 -2.13 -35.40 -0.24
C GLY A 391 -3.18 -34.34 -0.58
N GLU A 392 -2.82 -33.05 -0.68
CA GLU A 392 -3.78 -32.00 -1.03
C GLU A 392 -3.40 -31.37 -2.37
N SER A 393 -4.23 -31.63 -3.38
CA SER A 393 -4.19 -30.94 -4.65
C SER A 393 -4.85 -29.57 -4.51
N ILE A 394 -4.48 -28.62 -5.37
CA ILE A 394 -5.19 -27.33 -5.48
C ILE A 394 -6.69 -27.55 -5.77
N GLU A 395 -7.07 -28.70 -6.34
CA GLU A 395 -8.47 -29.08 -6.59
C GLU A 395 -9.24 -29.40 -5.29
N ASP A 396 -8.57 -29.67 -4.18
CA ASP A 396 -9.21 -29.88 -2.88
C ASP A 396 -9.66 -28.56 -2.22
N TYR A 397 -9.16 -27.43 -2.74
CA TYR A 397 -9.50 -26.08 -2.30
C TYR A 397 -10.51 -25.35 -3.22
N PHE A 398 -10.98 -25.96 -4.32
CA PHE A 398 -11.93 -25.37 -5.27
C PHE A 398 -13.24 -26.16 -5.46
#